data_AF-A0A3N6N0H8-F1
#
_entry.id   AF-A0A3N6N0H8-F1
#
_cell.length_a   1.000
_cell.length_b   1.000
_cell.length_c   1.000
_cell.angle_alpha   90.00
_cell.angle_beta   90.00
_cell.angle_gamma   90.00
#
_symmetry.space_group_name_H-M   'P 1'
#
loop_
_entity.id
_entity.type
_entity.pdbx_description
1 polymer ?
#
loop_
_entity_poly.entity_id
_entity_poly.type
_entity_poly.pdbx_seq_one_letter_code
_entity_poly.pdbx_strand_id
1 'polypeptide(L)' 'MSVNTTMNWVDPVTCPFCGDELASPGAGFVDHIDENGDCERGFDHWRENIAGDLAGEWSG' A
#
# COMPACT_ATOMS: atom_id res chain seq x y z
N MET A 1 19.07 -22.64 -5.27
CA MET A 1 19.32 -21.20 -5.55
C MET A 1 18.38 -20.43 -4.63
N SER A 2 18.87 -19.88 -3.50
CA SER A 2 18.04 -19.06 -2.61
C SER A 2 17.89 -17.69 -3.22
N VAL A 3 16.67 -17.34 -3.64
CA VAL A 3 16.33 -15.98 -4.03
C VAL A 3 16.33 -15.12 -2.78
N ASN A 4 17.43 -14.41 -2.54
CA ASN A 4 17.47 -13.36 -1.54
C ASN A 4 16.65 -12.19 -2.12
N THR A 5 15.33 -12.24 -1.94
CA THR A 5 14.44 -11.13 -2.26
C THR A 5 14.68 -10.04 -1.21
N THR A 6 15.81 -9.36 -1.31
CA THR A 6 15.87 -7.99 -0.85
C THR A 6 14.83 -7.29 -1.71
N MET A 7 13.59 -7.17 -1.21
CA MET A 7 12.61 -6.27 -1.77
C MET A 7 13.35 -4.94 -1.81
N ASN A 8 13.84 -4.57 -2.99
CA ASN A 8 14.33 -3.23 -3.21
C ASN A 8 13.05 -2.43 -3.09
N TRP A 9 12.79 -1.89 -1.91
CA TRP A 9 11.75 -0.91 -1.65
C TRP A 9 12.20 0.35 -2.42
N VAL A 10 12.17 0.24 -3.76
CA VAL A 10 12.36 1.34 -4.70
C VAL A 10 11.21 2.25 -4.37
N ASP A 11 11.52 3.33 -3.68
CA ASP A 11 10.62 4.39 -3.27
C ASP A 11 9.42 4.50 -4.23
N PRO A 12 8.27 3.89 -3.90
CA PRO A 12 7.16 3.82 -4.83
C PRO A 12 6.45 5.15 -4.74
N VAL A 13 6.95 6.12 -5.50
CA VAL A 13 6.20 7.29 -5.94
C VAL A 13 5.08 6.87 -6.88
N THR A 14 4.47 5.71 -6.68
CA THR A 14 3.46 5.14 -7.57
C THR A 14 2.37 4.55 -6.72
N CYS A 15 1.13 4.93 -6.98
CA CYS A 15 -0.03 4.44 -6.26
C CYS A 15 -0.21 2.94 -6.56
N PRO A 16 -0.28 2.07 -5.54
CA PRO A 16 -0.40 0.63 -5.75
C PRO A 16 -1.78 0.18 -6.26
N PHE A 17 -2.77 1.07 -6.25
CA PHE A 17 -4.14 0.78 -6.67
C PHE A 17 -4.39 1.12 -8.14
N CYS A 18 -4.00 2.32 -8.56
CA CYS A 18 -4.20 2.81 -9.93
C CYS A 18 -2.91 2.84 -10.78
N GLY A 19 -1.73 2.80 -10.15
CA GLY A 19 -0.45 2.88 -10.83
C GLY A 19 -0.01 4.31 -11.19
N ASP A 20 -0.72 5.35 -10.72
CA ASP A 20 -0.35 6.76 -10.97
C ASP A 20 0.87 7.21 -10.19
N GLU A 21 1.63 8.15 -10.76
CA GLU A 21 2.80 8.72 -10.09
C GLU A 21 2.38 9.70 -8.98
N LEU A 22 2.95 9.53 -7.80
CA LEU A 22 2.67 10.28 -6.58
C LEU A 22 3.78 11.31 -6.34
N ALA A 23 3.40 12.51 -5.91
CA ALA A 23 4.37 13.56 -5.59
C ALA A 23 5.32 13.19 -4.43
N SER A 24 4.89 12.30 -3.54
CA SER A 24 5.71 11.77 -2.44
C SER A 24 5.17 10.42 -1.99
N PRO A 25 6.05 9.46 -1.64
CA PRO A 25 5.62 8.26 -0.92
C PRO A 25 5.07 8.72 0.44
N GLY A 26 3.84 8.34 0.77
CA GLY A 26 3.16 8.77 2.00
C GLY A 26 2.23 9.97 1.79
N ALA A 27 2.73 11.21 1.93
CA ALA A 27 1.87 12.41 1.86
C ALA A 27 1.17 12.56 0.51
N GLY A 28 1.87 12.29 -0.60
CA GLY A 28 1.28 12.29 -1.93
C GLY A 28 0.30 11.14 -2.14
N PHE A 29 0.52 10.00 -1.48
CA PHE A 29 -0.45 8.90 -1.47
C PHE A 29 -1.75 9.29 -0.74
N VAL A 30 -1.64 9.89 0.45
CA VAL A 30 -2.80 10.31 1.26
C VAL A 30 -3.61 11.38 0.52
N ASP A 31 -2.94 12.33 -0.11
CA ASP A 31 -3.57 13.35 -0.96
C ASP A 31 -4.27 12.73 -2.18
N HIS A 32 -3.59 11.78 -2.86
CA HIS A 32 -4.14 11.10 -4.02
C HIS A 32 -5.38 10.25 -3.71
N ILE A 33 -5.42 9.55 -2.55
CA ILE A 33 -6.63 8.79 -2.16
C ILE A 33 -7.78 9.71 -1.75
N ASP A 34 -7.50 10.89 -1.16
CA ASP A 34 -8.54 11.87 -0.80
C ASP A 34 -9.20 12.47 -2.05
N GLU A 35 -8.40 12.74 -3.08
CA GLU A 35 -8.90 13.25 -4.37
C GLU A 35 -9.54 12.15 -5.25
N ASN A 36 -9.19 10.88 -5.04
CA ASN A 36 -9.60 9.75 -5.88
C ASN A 36 -10.36 8.67 -5.09
N GLY A 37 -11.69 8.77 -5.09
CA GLY A 37 -12.57 7.88 -4.32
C GLY A 37 -12.49 6.39 -4.68
N ASP A 38 -12.04 6.03 -5.88
CA ASP A 38 -11.78 4.62 -6.23
C ASP A 38 -10.53 4.08 -5.51
N CYS A 39 -9.48 4.90 -5.40
CA CYS A 39 -8.28 4.58 -4.64
C CYS A 39 -8.54 4.59 -3.12
N GLU A 40 -9.38 5.50 -2.62
CA GLU A 40 -9.84 5.51 -1.23
C GLU A 40 -10.50 4.18 -0.85
N ARG A 41 -11.46 3.72 -1.67
CA ARG A 41 -12.17 2.45 -1.43
C ARG A 41 -11.24 1.24 -1.49
N GLY A 42 -10.31 1.23 -2.44
CA GLY A 42 -9.28 0.20 -2.53
C GLY A 42 -8.40 0.17 -1.29
N PHE A 43 -8.02 1.35 -0.77
CA PHE A 43 -7.22 1.49 0.44
C PHE A 43 -7.98 1.08 1.70
N ASP A 44 -9.23 1.49 1.84
CA ASP A 44 -10.09 1.11 2.99
C ASP A 44 -10.27 -0.41 3.03
N HIS A 45 -10.62 -1.03 1.91
CA HIS A 45 -10.75 -2.48 1.80
C HIS A 45 -9.41 -3.19 2.06
N TRP A 46 -8.29 -2.67 1.55
CA TRP A 46 -6.97 -3.21 1.86
C TRP A 46 -6.64 -3.09 3.36
N ARG A 47 -6.98 -1.98 4.01
CA ARG A 47 -6.80 -1.77 5.46
C ARG A 47 -7.64 -2.75 6.27
N GLU A 48 -8.88 -3.02 5.87
CA GLU A 48 -9.74 -4.02 6.52
C GLU A 48 -9.14 -5.43 6.40
N ASN A 49 -8.64 -5.81 5.22
CA ASN A 49 -8.03 -7.12 4.98
C ASN A 49 -6.69 -7.28 5.71
N ILE A 50 -5.82 -6.27 5.68
CA ILE A 50 -4.52 -6.27 6.37
C ILE A 50 -4.70 -6.19 7.88
N ALA A 51 -5.70 -5.46 8.38
CA ALA A 51 -6.04 -5.50 9.80
C ALA A 51 -6.49 -6.90 10.22
N GLY A 52 -7.16 -7.64 9.34
CA GLY A 52 -7.47 -9.06 9.52
C GLY A 52 -6.25 -9.98 9.51
N ASP A 53 -5.28 -9.72 8.63
CA ASP A 53 -4.06 -10.53 8.44
C ASP A 53 -3.02 -10.28 9.56
N LEU A 54 -2.78 -9.02 9.93
CA LEU A 54 -1.89 -8.64 11.04
C LEU A 54 -2.45 -9.00 12.42
N ALA A 55 -3.78 -9.09 12.58
CA ALA A 55 -4.40 -9.53 13.83
C ALA A 55 -4.44 -11.07 13.97
N GLY A 56 -4.18 -11.82 12.89
CA GLY A 56 -4.32 -13.28 12.85
C GLY A 56 -3.07 -14.07 13.25
N GLU A 57 -1.86 -13.54 13.05
CA GLU A 57 -0.62 -14.33 13.16
C GLU A 57 0.41 -13.87 14.23
N TRP A 58 -0.01 -13.13 15.26
CA TRP A 58 0.78 -12.96 16.50
C TRP A 58 0.20 -13.74 17.68
N SER A 59 -0.23 -14.97 17.43
CA SER A 59 -0.32 -16.02 18.46
C SER A 59 0.78 -17.04 18.17
N GLY A 60 1.96 -16.79 18.72
CA GLY A 60 3.13 -17.66 18.63
C GLY A 60 4.34 -17.06 19.31
#